data_AF-A0A6J7VGP6-F1
#
_entry.id   AF-A0A6J7VGP6-F1
#
_cell.length_a   1.000
_cell.length_b   1.000
_cell.length_c   1.000
_cell.angle_alpha   90.00
_cell.angle_beta   90.00
_cell.angle_gamma   90.00
#
_symmetry.space_group_name_H-M   'P 1'
#
loop_
_entity.id
_entity.type
_entity.pdbx_description
1 polymer ?
#
loop_
_entity_poly.entity_id
_entity_poly.type
_entity_poly.pdbx_seq_one_letter_code
_entity_poly.pdbx_strand_id
1 'polypeptide(L)'
;MADPWSLQINLNARYVSWIRPVSQEVVAGAFSLDDVMRLEISNRHQSGTVASITATSSKGKKSVLTGEAFRSKAKLPSTWFDFEIPQISEATPAPTDTATSNL
;
A
#
# COMPACT_ATOMS: atom_id res chain seq x y z
N MET A 1 20.44 17.10 22.25
CA MET A 1 20.45 18.05 21.11
C MET A 1 19.70 17.41 19.97
N ALA A 2 18.64 18.05 19.47
CA ALA A 2 17.92 17.63 18.28
C ALA A 2 18.48 18.41 17.09
N ASP A 3 18.77 17.73 15.98
CA ASP A 3 19.36 18.33 14.79
C ASP A 3 18.25 18.84 13.85
N PRO A 4 18.06 20.17 13.71
CA PRO A 4 16.89 20.74 13.05
C PRO A 4 16.89 20.59 11.51
N TRP A 5 17.98 20.11 10.92
CA TRP A 5 18.15 20.09 9.46
C TRP A 5 17.61 18.83 8.79
N SER A 6 17.26 17.78 9.55
CA SER A 6 16.79 16.50 8.98
C SER A 6 15.29 16.45 8.63
N LEU A 7 14.54 17.53 8.89
CA LEU A 7 13.08 17.60 8.72
C LEU A 7 12.63 18.50 7.57
N GLN A 8 13.54 19.09 6.80
CA GLN A 8 13.16 19.97 5.69
C GLN A 8 12.78 19.17 4.44
N ILE A 9 11.47 19.05 4.21
CA ILE A 9 10.87 18.40 3.03
C ILE A 9 11.30 19.05 1.71
N ASN A 10 11.76 20.31 1.77
CA ASN A 10 12.33 21.05 0.64
C ASN A 10 13.76 20.61 0.26
N LEU A 11 14.51 19.99 1.17
CA LEU A 11 15.94 19.68 0.99
C LEU A 11 16.23 18.18 0.81
N ASN A 12 15.35 17.28 1.30
CA ASN A 12 15.53 15.82 1.21
C ASN A 12 14.24 15.03 0.92
N ALA A 13 13.49 15.43 -0.11
CA ALA A 13 12.25 14.77 -0.51
C ALA A 13 12.42 13.29 -0.95
N ARG A 14 13.64 12.85 -1.28
CA ARG A 14 13.90 11.54 -1.91
C ARG A 14 14.08 10.37 -0.94
N TYR A 15 14.40 10.65 0.33
CA TYR A 15 14.66 9.62 1.35
C TYR A 15 13.68 9.68 2.54
N VAL A 16 12.93 10.77 2.69
CA VAL A 16 11.87 10.89 3.72
C VAL A 16 10.59 10.17 3.29
N SER A 17 10.28 10.19 1.99
CA SER A 17 9.15 9.46 1.42
C SER A 17 9.58 8.76 0.13
N TRP A 18 9.09 7.56 -0.07
CA TRP A 18 9.33 6.76 -1.26
C TRP A 18 8.04 6.06 -1.65
N ILE A 19 7.84 5.90 -2.95
CA ILE A 19 6.75 5.10 -3.49
C ILE A 19 7.38 4.01 -4.34
N ARG A 20 7.01 2.76 -4.09
CA ARG A 20 7.44 1.61 -4.90
C ARG A 20 6.21 0.89 -5.44
N PRO A 21 6.04 0.86 -6.78
CA PRO A 21 5.04 -0.02 -7.36
C PRO A 21 5.50 -1.47 -7.15
N VAL A 22 4.64 -2.28 -6.54
CA VAL A 22 4.85 -3.72 -6.36
C VAL A 22 3.69 -4.43 -7.06
N SER A 23 4.00 -5.34 -7.98
CA SER A 23 2.98 -6.09 -8.72
C SER A 23 2.28 -7.11 -7.82
N GLN A 24 1.01 -7.40 -8.12
CA GLN A 24 0.21 -8.36 -7.37
C GLN A 24 0.87 -9.74 -7.30
N GLU A 25 1.53 -10.18 -8.37
CA GLU A 25 2.28 -11.45 -8.41
C GLU A 25 3.42 -11.52 -7.38
N VAL A 26 4.13 -10.41 -7.15
CA VAL A 26 5.21 -10.32 -6.15
C VAL A 26 4.63 -10.38 -4.75
N VAL A 27 3.51 -9.70 -4.52
CA VAL A 27 2.78 -9.76 -3.23
C VAL A 27 2.28 -11.18 -2.99
N ALA A 28 1.56 -11.78 -3.93
CA ALA A 28 1.04 -13.15 -3.84
C ALA A 28 2.16 -14.18 -3.60
N GLY A 29 3.25 -14.07 -4.36
CA GLY A 29 4.44 -14.90 -4.20
C GLY A 29 5.13 -14.70 -2.84
N ALA A 30 5.14 -13.49 -2.29
CA ALA A 30 5.68 -13.25 -0.95
C ALA A 30 4.91 -14.06 0.11
N PHE A 31 3.57 -14.04 0.04
CA PHE A 31 2.67 -14.72 0.96
C PHE A 31 2.41 -16.21 0.65
N SER A 32 2.99 -16.74 -0.44
CA SER A 32 2.73 -18.10 -0.94
C SER A 32 1.23 -18.36 -1.17
N LEU A 33 0.58 -17.38 -1.81
CA LEU A 33 -0.82 -17.39 -2.21
C LEU A 33 -0.91 -17.32 -3.74
N ASP A 34 -1.99 -17.87 -4.32
CA ASP A 34 -2.29 -17.73 -5.76
C ASP A 34 -2.63 -16.27 -6.11
N ASP A 35 -3.39 -15.62 -5.24
CA ASP A 35 -3.84 -14.24 -5.38
C ASP A 35 -3.97 -13.57 -4.00
N VAL A 36 -4.00 -12.23 -3.97
CA VAL A 36 -4.22 -11.45 -2.76
C VAL A 36 -5.30 -10.42 -3.04
N MET A 37 -6.46 -10.57 -2.39
CA MET A 37 -7.58 -9.64 -2.48
C MET A 37 -7.55 -8.56 -1.40
N ARG A 38 -6.99 -8.87 -0.21
CA ARG A 38 -6.87 -7.92 0.89
C ARG A 38 -5.49 -8.02 1.51
N LEU A 39 -4.91 -6.86 1.77
CA LEU A 39 -3.62 -6.72 2.43
C LEU A 39 -3.76 -5.67 3.53
N GLU A 40 -3.36 -6.02 4.75
CA GLU A 40 -3.49 -5.15 5.91
C GLU A 40 -2.29 -5.27 6.84
N ILE A 41 -1.85 -4.14 7.41
CA ILE A 41 -0.83 -4.11 8.46
C ILE A 41 -1.53 -4.47 9.77
N SER A 42 -1.30 -5.68 10.26
CA SER A 42 -1.98 -6.18 11.47
C SER A 42 -1.32 -5.70 12.74
N ASN A 43 -0.01 -5.40 12.71
CA ASN A 43 0.71 -4.88 13.88
C ASN A 43 1.87 -3.97 13.49
N ARG A 44 2.15 -2.99 14.36
CA ARG A 44 3.32 -2.11 14.28
C ARG A 44 4.05 -2.08 15.62
N HIS A 45 5.37 -1.98 15.58
CA HIS A 45 6.16 -1.68 16.77
C HIS A 45 5.93 -0.23 17.23
N GLN A 46 6.27 0.07 18.48
CA GLN A 46 6.16 1.43 19.04
C GLN A 46 7.00 2.46 18.25
N SER A 47 8.04 2.00 17.56
CA SER A 47 8.86 2.81 16.63
C SER A 47 8.16 3.15 15.30
N GLY A 48 6.95 2.65 15.05
CA GLY A 48 6.19 2.85 13.82
C GLY A 48 6.49 1.84 12.70
N THR A 49 7.50 0.98 12.90
CA THR A 49 7.88 -0.07 11.94
C THR A 49 6.82 -1.17 11.83
N VAL A 50 6.56 -1.67 10.62
CA VAL A 50 5.61 -2.77 10.39
C VAL A 50 6.14 -4.05 11.03
N ALA A 51 5.39 -4.58 12.00
CA ALA A 51 5.73 -5.82 12.69
C ALA A 51 5.18 -7.02 11.94
N SER A 52 3.88 -7.00 11.61
CA SER A 52 3.21 -8.08 10.89
C SER A 52 2.16 -7.56 9.91
N ILE A 53 1.98 -8.33 8.84
CA ILE A 53 1.08 -8.04 7.73
C ILE A 53 0.26 -9.29 7.48
N THR A 54 -1.05 -9.12 7.32
CA THR A 54 -1.96 -10.19 6.93
C THR A 54 -2.40 -9.99 5.48
N ALA A 55 -2.24 -11.03 4.67
CA ALA A 55 -2.80 -11.12 3.34
C ALA A 55 -3.95 -12.12 3.31
N THR A 56 -5.00 -11.81 2.57
CA THR A 56 -6.15 -12.69 2.34
C THR A 56 -6.34 -12.89 0.82
N SER A 57 -6.36 -14.15 0.39
CA SER A 57 -6.68 -14.56 -0.99
C SER A 57 -8.19 -14.56 -1.24
N SER A 58 -8.59 -14.50 -2.51
CA SER A 58 -9.97 -14.69 -2.98
C SER A 58 -10.65 -15.96 -2.46
N LYS A 59 -9.86 -17.01 -2.21
CA LYS A 59 -10.35 -18.28 -1.65
C LYS A 59 -10.54 -18.24 -0.12
N GLY A 60 -10.35 -17.06 0.51
CA GLY A 60 -10.43 -16.86 1.95
C GLY A 60 -9.20 -17.32 2.74
N LYS A 61 -8.15 -17.82 2.07
CA LYS A 61 -6.91 -18.23 2.71
C LYS A 61 -6.17 -17.00 3.25
N LYS A 62 -5.83 -17.02 4.54
CA LYS A 62 -5.04 -15.98 5.20
C LYS A 62 -3.59 -16.41 5.35
N SER A 63 -2.67 -15.48 5.17
CA SER A 63 -1.23 -15.68 5.37
C SER A 63 -0.65 -14.48 6.09
N VAL A 64 0.19 -14.72 7.08
CA VAL A 64 0.82 -13.66 7.89
C VAL A 64 2.31 -13.68 7.69
N LEU A 65 2.89 -12.51 7.44
CA LEU A 65 4.33 -12.31 7.33
C LEU A 65 4.79 -11.16 8.20
N THR A 66 6.03 -11.23 8.66
CA THR A 66 6.71 -10.10 9.30
C THR A 66 6.99 -8.99 8.28
N GLY A 67 7.03 -7.73 8.72
CA GLY A 67 7.39 -6.60 7.86
C GLY A 67 8.75 -6.75 7.18
N GLU A 68 9.75 -7.35 7.85
CA GLU A 68 11.08 -7.60 7.30
C GLU A 68 11.08 -8.64 6.18
N ALA A 69 10.40 -9.77 6.38
CA ALA A 69 10.22 -10.78 5.34
C ALA A 69 9.52 -10.19 4.10
N PHE A 70 8.47 -9.41 4.30
CA PHE A 70 7.77 -8.74 3.20
C PHE A 70 8.68 -7.73 2.50
N ARG A 71 9.40 -6.88 3.26
CA ARG A 71 10.39 -5.93 2.71
C ARG A 71 11.40 -6.64 1.82
N SER A 72 11.96 -7.75 2.27
CA SER A 72 12.96 -8.52 1.52
C SER A 72 12.37 -9.07 0.21
N LYS A 73 11.19 -9.68 0.27
CA LYS A 73 10.51 -10.24 -0.90
C LYS A 73 10.06 -9.18 -1.90
N ALA A 74 9.53 -8.05 -1.41
CA ALA A 74 9.06 -6.93 -2.22
C ALA A 74 10.16 -5.91 -2.57
N LYS A 75 11.42 -6.17 -2.15
CA LYS A 75 12.61 -5.32 -2.39
C LYS A 75 12.40 -3.86 -1.95
N LEU A 76 11.76 -3.67 -0.80
CA LEU A 76 11.46 -2.35 -0.25
C LEU A 76 12.68 -1.77 0.48
N PRO A 77 12.84 -0.43 0.48
CA PRO A 77 13.98 0.23 1.11
C PRO A 77 13.87 0.30 2.64
N SER A 78 12.69 0.15 3.23
CA SER A 78 12.46 0.14 4.68
C SER A 78 11.27 -0.75 5.06
N THR A 79 11.16 -1.08 6.35
CA THR A 79 9.98 -1.68 6.98
C THR A 79 9.02 -0.63 7.53
N TRP A 80 9.30 0.65 7.30
CA TRP A 80 8.41 1.76 7.57
C TRP A 80 7.76 2.17 6.24
N PHE A 81 6.54 1.69 6.02
CA PHE A 81 5.74 1.92 4.83
C PHE A 81 4.24 1.76 5.14
N ASP A 82 3.42 2.22 4.21
CA ASP A 82 1.98 2.04 4.18
C ASP A 82 1.55 1.52 2.81
N PHE A 83 0.36 0.91 2.73
CA PHE A 83 -0.19 0.43 1.47
C PHE A 83 -1.07 1.52 0.85
N GLU A 84 -0.67 2.02 -0.31
CA GLU A 84 -1.54 2.81 -1.16
C GLU A 84 -2.20 1.86 -2.18
N ILE A 85 -3.41 1.41 -1.85
CA ILE A 85 -4.22 0.64 -2.78
C ILE A 85 -4.98 1.65 -3.62
N PRO A 86 -4.73 1.76 -4.95
CA PRO A 86 -5.45 2.71 -5.78
C PRO A 86 -6.94 2.41 -5.65
N GLN A 87 -7.66 3.31 -4.99
CA GLN A 87 -9.11 3.25 -4.98
C GLN A 87 -9.51 3.56 -6.41
N ILE A 88 -10.16 2.60 -7.08
CA ILE A 88 -10.92 2.93 -8.28
C ILE A 88 -12.09 3.79 -7.81
N SER A 89 -11.86 5.09 -7.62
CA SER A 89 -12.94 6.05 -7.56
C SER A 89 -13.70 5.87 -8.88
N GLU A 90 -14.87 5.26 -8.80
CA GLU A 90 -15.82 5.18 -9.89
C GLU A 90 -15.83 6.54 -10.58
N ALA A 91 -15.46 6.59 -11.86
CA ALA A 91 -15.79 7.74 -12.67
C ALA A 91 -17.30 7.92 -12.50
N THR A 92 -17.71 9.04 -11.90
CA THR A 92 -19.11 9.43 -11.83
C THR A 92 -19.74 9.13 -13.19
N PRO A 93 -20.78 8.30 -13.33
CA PRO A 93 -21.52 8.30 -14.58
C PRO A 93 -22.07 9.72 -14.70
N ALA A 94 -21.55 10.48 -15.67
CA ALA A 94 -22.10 11.78 -15.98
C ALA A 94 -23.63 11.62 -16.12
N PRO A 95 -24.47 12.46 -15.49
CA PRO A 95 -25.89 12.41 -15.77
C PRO A 95 -26.06 12.73 -17.25
N THR A 96 -26.45 11.72 -18.04
CA THR A 96 -26.98 11.93 -19.39
C THR A 96 -28.31 12.66 -19.23
N ASP A 97 -28.27 13.99 -19.19
CA ASP A 97 -29.47 14.80 -19.35
C ASP A 97 -29.79 14.87 -20.86
N THR A 98 -30.64 13.94 -21.31
CA THR A 98 -31.33 14.07 -22.58
C THR A 98 -32.46 15.10 -22.38
N ALA A 99 -32.12 16.38 -22.52
CA ALA A 99 -33.13 17.42 -22.68
C ALA A 99 -33.71 17.34 -24.11
N THR A 100 -34.71 16.48 -24.29
CA THR A 100 -35.65 16.56 -25.41
C THR A 100 -36.46 17.85 -25.24
N SER A 101 -36.06 18.91 -25.95
CA SER A 101 -36.91 20.08 -26.15
C SER A 101 -37.93 19.75 -27.24
N ASN A 102 -39.17 19.48 -26.83
CA ASN A 102 -40.34 19.41 -27.71
C ASN A 102 -41.46 20.17 -27.01
N LEU A 103 -41.72 21.39 -27.50
CA LEU A 103 -42.99 22.14 -27.64
C LEU A 103 -42.73 23.65 -27.62
#